data_AF-A0A9E6ZNK6-F1
#
_entry.id   AF-A0A9E6ZNK6-F1
#
_cell.length_a   1.000
_cell.length_b   1.000
_cell.length_c   1.000
_cell.angle_alpha   90.00
_cell.angle_beta   90.00
_cell.angle_gamma   90.00
#
_symmetry.space_group_name_H-M   'P 1'
#
loop_
_entity.id
_entity.type
_entity.pdbx_description
1 polymer ?
#
loop_
_entity_poly.entity_id
_entity_poly.type
_entity_poly.pdbx_seq_one_letter_code
_entity_poly.pdbx_strand_id
1 'polypeptide(L)'
;MSHKIIYSLLLTVVLSACNSNTNKKEETDKTDTEIIAEENPKAVQESPQKIDNVEAIKKGYMSITDKIATSELKQTSFEFDCAGEQVGKVTYYWDGNELKMIEKIYGEYSHRNATEQYYISNGKPYFIYTKITDWSFDSDSGKEGATKDNVQEYRYYIIDEKLVKCLKKEYTIRSAALENPDPNTINNATINCPGNEELLEPFKKLFNYREQSAKIQCL
;
A
#
# COMPACT_ATOMS: atom_id res chain seq x y z
N MET A 1 -14.15 -14.96 63.61
CA MET A 1 -13.75 -13.54 63.52
C MET A 1 -13.82 -13.17 62.03
N SER A 2 -14.93 -12.65 61.48
CA SER A 2 -15.49 -11.28 61.61
C SER A 2 -14.42 -10.23 61.23
N HIS A 3 -14.52 -9.41 60.16
CA HIS A 3 -15.67 -8.66 59.65
C HIS A 3 -15.64 -8.38 58.13
N LYS A 4 -16.85 -8.17 57.58
CA LYS A 4 -17.17 -7.46 56.32
C LYS A 4 -16.88 -5.96 56.44
N ILE A 5 -16.71 -5.23 55.34
CA ILE A 5 -17.31 -3.89 55.13
C ILE A 5 -17.37 -3.59 53.61
N ILE A 6 -18.57 -3.21 53.19
CA ILE A 6 -18.97 -2.67 51.90
C ILE A 6 -18.98 -1.14 52.05
N TYR A 7 -18.51 -0.38 51.06
CA TYR A 7 -18.96 0.99 50.87
C TYR A 7 -19.23 1.29 49.39
N SER A 8 -20.52 1.49 49.13
CA SER A 8 -21.11 2.21 48.00
C SER A 8 -21.11 3.70 48.33
N LEU A 9 -20.84 4.58 47.35
CA LEU A 9 -21.51 5.88 47.28
C LEU A 9 -21.46 6.44 45.84
N LEU A 10 -22.64 6.50 45.23
CA LEU A 10 -23.01 7.43 44.15
C LEU A 10 -22.93 8.87 44.67
N LEU A 11 -22.56 9.83 43.81
CA LEU A 11 -23.33 11.08 43.70
C LEU A 11 -23.11 11.77 42.33
N THR A 12 -24.21 11.85 41.57
CA THR A 12 -24.51 12.73 40.43
C THR A 12 -24.70 14.18 40.86
N VAL A 13 -24.56 15.12 39.90
CA VAL A 13 -25.34 16.38 39.64
C VAL A 13 -24.49 17.26 38.70
N VAL A 14 -24.93 18.05 37.72
CA VAL A 14 -26.11 18.23 36.83
C VAL A 14 -25.98 19.68 36.29
N LEU A 15 -26.17 19.85 34.98
CA LEU A 15 -26.59 21.07 34.24
C LEU A 15 -25.71 22.32 34.17
N SER A 16 -25.55 22.83 32.94
CA SER A 16 -26.14 24.13 32.54
C SER A 16 -26.30 24.24 31.02
N ALA A 17 -27.48 24.71 30.62
CA ALA A 17 -27.90 25.04 29.26
C ALA A 17 -28.02 26.56 29.11
N CYS A 18 -28.03 27.04 27.85
CA CYS A 18 -28.83 28.16 27.28
C CYS A 18 -28.13 28.58 25.96
N ASN A 19 -28.75 28.47 24.78
CA ASN A 19 -29.94 29.14 24.22
C ASN A 19 -29.70 30.62 23.85
N SER A 20 -29.84 30.96 22.56
CA SER A 20 -30.78 32.00 22.13
C SER A 20 -30.92 32.09 20.60
N ASN A 21 -32.20 32.11 20.23
CA ASN A 21 -32.87 32.39 18.96
C ASN A 21 -32.46 33.73 18.29
N THR A 22 -32.71 33.90 16.97
CA THR A 22 -33.97 34.46 16.42
C THR A 22 -33.79 34.98 14.97
N ASN A 23 -34.80 34.66 14.16
CA ASN A 23 -35.14 35.13 12.81
C ASN A 23 -35.06 36.65 12.53
N LYS A 24 -34.83 37.04 11.26
CA LYS A 24 -35.83 37.71 10.39
C LYS A 24 -35.34 38.00 8.95
N LYS A 25 -36.27 37.87 8.00
CA LYS A 25 -36.28 38.31 6.59
C LYS A 25 -36.61 39.83 6.48
N GLU A 26 -36.11 40.48 5.42
CA GLU A 26 -36.79 41.39 4.45
C GLU A 26 -35.71 42.01 3.53
N GLU A 27 -35.69 41.69 2.22
CA GLU A 27 -36.25 42.41 1.06
C GLU A 27 -35.44 43.64 0.54
N THR A 28 -34.79 43.40 -0.61
CA THR A 28 -34.69 44.21 -1.84
C THR A 28 -34.29 45.70 -1.79
N ASP A 29 -33.13 46.06 -2.37
CA ASP A 29 -33.07 46.92 -3.57
C ASP A 29 -31.71 46.84 -4.28
N LYS A 30 -31.75 47.09 -5.58
CA LYS A 30 -30.70 46.96 -6.60
C LYS A 30 -29.63 48.03 -6.48
N THR A 31 -28.37 47.68 -6.69
CA THR A 31 -27.40 48.54 -7.38
C THR A 31 -26.33 47.65 -8.01
N ASP A 32 -26.12 47.82 -9.31
CA ASP A 32 -25.09 47.16 -10.10
C ASP A 32 -23.70 47.43 -9.52
N THR A 33 -22.97 46.38 -9.20
CA THR A 33 -21.52 46.41 -9.07
C THR A 33 -21.02 45.09 -9.61
N GLU A 34 -20.29 45.21 -10.72
CA GLU A 34 -19.52 44.16 -11.38
C GLU A 34 -18.47 43.64 -10.38
N ILE A 35 -18.82 42.57 -9.67
CA ILE A 35 -17.87 41.80 -8.87
C ILE A 35 -17.38 40.67 -9.77
N ILE A 36 -16.10 40.76 -10.13
CA ILE A 36 -15.32 39.67 -10.70
C ILE A 36 -15.46 38.50 -9.71
N ALA A 37 -16.24 37.51 -10.09
CA ALA A 37 -16.31 36.26 -9.38
C ALA A 37 -14.93 35.58 -9.52
N GLU A 38 -14.14 35.62 -8.45
CA GLU A 38 -13.12 34.60 -8.24
C GLU A 38 -13.84 33.24 -8.27
N GLU A 39 -13.64 32.51 -9.36
CA GLU A 39 -13.93 31.09 -9.44
C GLU A 39 -13.11 30.41 -8.35
N ASN A 40 -13.75 30.25 -7.19
CA ASN A 40 -13.35 29.31 -6.18
C ASN A 40 -13.10 27.96 -6.90
N PRO A 41 -11.86 27.43 -6.95
CA PRO A 41 -11.60 26.17 -7.61
C PRO A 41 -12.33 25.10 -6.81
N LYS A 42 -13.51 24.76 -7.32
CA LYS A 42 -14.37 23.69 -6.83
C LYS A 42 -13.49 22.45 -6.80
N ALA A 43 -13.08 22.05 -5.59
CA ALA A 43 -12.35 20.82 -5.36
C ALA A 43 -13.09 19.71 -6.09
N VAL A 44 -12.49 19.24 -7.18
CA VAL A 44 -12.99 18.10 -7.93
C VAL A 44 -12.84 16.93 -6.97
N GLN A 45 -13.93 16.56 -6.29
CA GLN A 45 -14.02 15.24 -5.72
C GLN A 45 -13.94 14.27 -6.90
N GLU A 46 -12.73 13.79 -7.17
CA GLU A 46 -12.49 12.70 -8.10
C GLU A 46 -13.34 11.52 -7.62
N SER A 47 -14.37 11.16 -8.39
CA SER A 47 -15.07 9.91 -8.15
C SER A 47 -14.04 8.78 -8.22
N PRO A 48 -14.20 7.70 -7.44
CA PRO A 48 -13.25 6.58 -7.46
C PRO A 48 -12.95 6.15 -8.90
N GLN A 49 -11.69 6.28 -9.31
CA GLN A 49 -11.28 5.93 -10.67
C GLN A 49 -11.64 4.47 -10.92
N LYS A 50 -12.54 4.23 -11.88
CA LYS A 50 -12.94 2.87 -12.25
C LYS A 50 -11.76 2.13 -12.86
N ILE A 51 -11.42 0.97 -12.31
CA ILE A 51 -10.34 0.10 -12.81
C ILE A 51 -10.95 -1.01 -13.67
N ASP A 52 -11.15 -0.76 -14.96
CA ASP A 52 -11.80 -1.70 -15.88
C ASP A 52 -10.95 -2.09 -17.10
N ASN A 53 -9.71 -1.59 -17.17
CA ASN A 53 -8.76 -1.90 -18.23
C ASN A 53 -7.31 -1.71 -17.77
N VAL A 54 -6.35 -2.22 -18.54
CA VAL A 54 -4.91 -2.16 -18.21
C VAL A 54 -4.38 -0.73 -18.12
N GLU A 55 -4.93 0.20 -18.90
CA GLU A 55 -4.51 1.61 -18.87
C GLU A 55 -4.97 2.29 -17.57
N ALA A 56 -6.19 2.01 -17.11
CA ALA A 56 -6.68 2.45 -15.81
C ALA A 56 -5.82 1.89 -14.66
N ILE A 57 -5.40 0.63 -14.75
CA ILE A 57 -4.47 0.02 -13.77
C ILE A 57 -3.15 0.79 -13.73
N LYS A 58 -2.52 1.09 -14.87
CA LYS A 58 -1.26 1.83 -14.91
C LYS A 58 -1.38 3.23 -14.31
N LYS A 59 -2.46 3.94 -14.62
CA LYS A 59 -2.74 5.27 -14.04
C LYS A 59 -2.91 5.19 -12.53
N GLY A 60 -3.64 4.20 -12.02
CA GLY A 60 -3.78 3.96 -10.59
C GLY A 60 -2.43 3.68 -9.92
N TYR A 61 -1.63 2.79 -10.52
CA TYR A 61 -0.27 2.49 -10.05
C TYR A 61 0.59 3.76 -9.97
N MET A 62 0.63 4.56 -11.03
CA MET A 62 1.41 5.80 -11.08
C MET A 62 0.93 6.79 -10.00
N SER A 63 -0.37 7.05 -9.93
CA SER A 63 -0.95 7.97 -8.95
C SER A 63 -0.60 7.58 -7.51
N ILE A 64 -0.73 6.31 -7.14
CA ILE A 64 -0.37 5.85 -5.79
C ILE A 64 1.14 5.93 -5.55
N THR A 65 1.96 5.59 -6.56
CA THR A 65 3.42 5.64 -6.44
C THR A 65 3.91 7.08 -6.28
N ASP A 66 3.33 8.03 -7.01
CA ASP A 66 3.62 9.45 -6.89
C ASP A 66 3.24 9.95 -5.49
N LYS A 67 2.05 9.61 -4.99
CA LYS A 67 1.62 9.95 -3.61
C LYS A 67 2.53 9.36 -2.53
N ILE A 68 3.08 8.17 -2.76
CA ILE A 68 4.08 7.58 -1.85
C ILE A 68 5.38 8.38 -1.90
N ALA A 69 5.87 8.71 -3.11
CA ALA A 69 7.10 9.48 -3.29
C ALA A 69 7.01 10.90 -2.69
N THR A 70 5.84 11.52 -2.72
CA THR A 70 5.56 12.83 -2.12
C THR A 70 5.12 12.75 -0.65
N SER A 71 5.09 11.55 -0.05
CA SER A 71 4.67 11.31 1.34
C SER A 71 3.26 11.81 1.67
N GLU A 72 2.35 11.80 0.70
CA GLU A 72 0.95 12.22 0.86
C GLU A 72 0.08 11.15 1.55
N LEU A 73 0.51 9.88 1.55
CA LEU A 73 -0.20 8.79 2.18
C LEU A 73 0.24 8.58 3.62
N LYS A 74 -0.73 8.36 4.52
CA LYS A 74 -0.45 7.93 5.89
C LYS A 74 0.09 6.50 5.87
N GLN A 75 1.12 6.22 6.67
CA GLN A 75 1.71 4.90 6.78
C GLN A 75 1.49 4.28 8.16
N THR A 76 1.20 2.99 8.18
CA THR A 76 1.30 2.13 9.38
C THR A 76 2.13 0.90 9.03
N SER A 77 2.81 0.31 10.01
CA SER A 77 3.64 -0.86 9.75
C SER A 77 3.79 -1.75 10.97
N PHE A 78 4.09 -3.02 10.73
CA PHE A 78 4.58 -3.94 11.75
C PHE A 78 5.67 -4.85 11.18
N GLU A 79 6.47 -5.42 12.08
CA GLU A 79 7.50 -6.40 11.74
C GLU A 79 7.04 -7.83 12.01
N PHE A 80 7.61 -8.80 11.30
CA PHE A 80 7.40 -10.22 11.54
C PHE A 80 8.72 -10.98 11.48
N ASP A 81 8.78 -12.12 12.17
CA ASP A 81 9.98 -12.92 12.35
C ASP A 81 9.63 -14.40 12.56
N CYS A 82 9.66 -15.14 11.46
CA CYS A 82 9.36 -16.56 11.41
C CYS A 82 10.55 -17.38 11.94
N ALA A 83 10.97 -17.13 13.19
CA ALA A 83 12.14 -17.74 13.81
C ALA A 83 13.42 -17.63 12.96
N GLY A 84 13.60 -16.48 12.29
CA GLY A 84 14.73 -16.25 11.39
C GLY A 84 14.62 -16.88 10.00
N GLU A 85 13.61 -17.71 9.72
CA GLU A 85 13.40 -18.26 8.37
C GLU A 85 12.97 -17.17 7.39
N GLN A 86 12.05 -16.32 7.84
CA GLN A 86 11.58 -15.15 7.11
C GLN A 86 11.44 -13.99 8.07
N VAL A 87 12.17 -12.90 7.81
CA VAL A 87 12.15 -11.70 8.64
C VAL A 87 11.84 -10.51 7.76
N GLY A 88 10.88 -9.70 8.18
CA GLY A 88 10.44 -8.62 7.32
C GLY A 88 9.53 -7.60 8.00
N LYS A 89 9.03 -6.71 7.16
CA LYS A 89 8.13 -5.62 7.53
C LYS A 89 6.98 -5.57 6.54
N VAL A 90 5.79 -5.34 7.07
CA VAL A 90 4.61 -4.98 6.28
C VAL A 90 4.30 -3.50 6.53
N THR A 91 4.14 -2.74 5.47
CA THR A 91 3.75 -1.33 5.49
C THR A 91 2.44 -1.15 4.73
N TYR A 92 1.50 -0.44 5.34
CA TYR A 92 0.18 -0.11 4.79
C TYR A 92 0.14 1.38 4.49
N TYR A 93 -0.36 1.73 3.30
CA TYR A 93 -0.48 3.10 2.83
C TYR A 93 -1.95 3.50 2.68
N TRP A 94 -2.33 4.57 3.37
CA TRP A 94 -3.70 5.00 3.53
C TRP A 94 -3.92 6.40 2.95
N ASP A 95 -5.01 6.57 2.21
CA ASP A 95 -5.55 7.86 1.80
C ASP A 95 -6.84 8.09 2.59
N GLY A 96 -6.75 8.94 3.62
CA GLY A 96 -7.78 9.01 4.66
C GLY A 96 -8.00 7.67 5.36
N ASN A 97 -9.19 7.09 5.18
CA ASN A 97 -9.57 5.77 5.73
C ASN A 97 -9.51 4.64 4.70
N GLU A 98 -9.10 4.93 3.46
CA GLU A 98 -9.06 3.94 2.40
C GLU A 98 -7.64 3.39 2.25
N LEU A 99 -7.51 2.07 2.36
CA LEU A 99 -6.25 1.38 2.11
C LEU A 99 -5.95 1.39 0.61
N LYS A 100 -4.81 1.98 0.22
CA LYS A 100 -4.41 2.11 -1.18
C LYS A 100 -3.32 1.14 -1.60
N MET A 101 -2.43 0.79 -0.68
CA MET A 101 -1.32 -0.12 -0.99
C MET A 101 -0.86 -0.89 0.25
N ILE A 102 -0.46 -2.14 0.05
CA ILE A 102 0.26 -2.95 1.04
C ILE A 102 1.61 -3.30 0.45
N GLU A 103 2.68 -3.00 1.18
CA GLU A 103 4.05 -3.43 0.86
C GLU A 103 4.52 -4.43 1.90
N LYS A 104 5.06 -5.55 1.45
CA LYS A 104 5.75 -6.53 2.29
C LYS A 104 7.17 -6.69 1.78
N ILE A 105 8.14 -6.33 2.61
CA ILE A 105 9.57 -6.53 2.33
C ILE A 105 10.09 -7.56 3.31
N TYR A 106 10.81 -8.55 2.83
CA TYR A 106 11.39 -9.59 3.68
C TYR A 106 12.66 -10.19 3.11
N GLY A 107 13.52 -10.64 4.03
CA GLY A 107 14.57 -11.61 3.75
C GLY A 107 14.06 -13.01 4.06
N GLU A 108 14.49 -13.98 3.26
CA GLU A 108 14.30 -15.40 3.49
C GLU A 108 15.68 -16.05 3.60
N TYR A 109 15.98 -16.57 4.78
CA TYR A 109 17.32 -16.99 5.18
C TYR A 109 18.37 -15.87 4.93
N SER A 110 19.56 -16.21 4.42
CA SER A 110 20.69 -15.27 4.21
C SER A 110 20.90 -14.82 2.77
N HIS A 111 20.17 -15.36 1.81
CA HIS A 111 20.50 -15.23 0.38
C HIS A 111 19.34 -14.79 -0.51
N ARG A 112 18.15 -14.62 0.05
CA ARG A 112 16.96 -14.26 -0.72
C ARG A 112 16.29 -13.06 -0.08
N ASN A 113 15.95 -12.08 -0.91
CA ASN A 113 15.13 -10.94 -0.51
C ASN A 113 13.94 -10.81 -1.46
N ALA A 114 12.81 -10.34 -0.94
CA ALA A 114 11.63 -10.11 -1.73
C ALA A 114 10.87 -8.86 -1.30
N THR A 115 10.22 -8.25 -2.27
CA THR A 115 9.27 -7.15 -2.12
C THR A 115 7.99 -7.54 -2.83
N GLU A 116 6.88 -7.54 -2.11
CA GLU A 116 5.53 -7.72 -2.65
C GLU A 116 4.75 -6.42 -2.44
N GLN A 117 4.10 -5.92 -3.48
CA GLN A 117 3.30 -4.70 -3.44
C GLN A 117 1.92 -4.98 -4.02
N TYR A 118 0.88 -4.69 -3.25
CA TYR A 118 -0.52 -4.87 -3.62
C TYR A 118 -1.19 -3.52 -3.71
N TYR A 119 -1.59 -3.09 -4.91
CA TYR A 119 -2.29 -1.83 -5.13
C TYR A 119 -3.80 -2.08 -5.12
N ILE A 120 -4.53 -1.31 -4.31
CA ILE A 120 -5.88 -1.65 -3.85
C ILE A 120 -6.88 -0.55 -4.23
N SER A 121 -8.05 -1.00 -4.68
CA SER A 121 -9.22 -0.14 -4.90
C SER A 121 -10.47 -0.90 -4.44
N ASN A 122 -11.34 -0.23 -3.68
CA ASN A 122 -12.55 -0.86 -3.13
C ASN A 122 -12.27 -2.18 -2.36
N GLY A 123 -11.16 -2.22 -1.63
CA GLY A 123 -10.74 -3.37 -0.84
C GLY A 123 -10.24 -4.58 -1.65
N LYS A 124 -10.05 -4.45 -2.97
CA LYS A 124 -9.57 -5.52 -3.85
C LYS A 124 -8.27 -5.10 -4.55
N PRO A 125 -7.32 -6.03 -4.78
CA PRO A 125 -6.11 -5.71 -5.52
C PRO A 125 -6.46 -5.57 -7.01
N TYR A 126 -5.97 -4.50 -7.62
CA TYR A 126 -6.06 -4.31 -9.08
C TYR A 126 -4.70 -4.45 -9.78
N PHE A 127 -3.61 -4.37 -9.01
CA PHE A 127 -2.25 -4.58 -9.49
C PHE A 127 -1.38 -5.17 -8.39
N ILE A 128 -0.56 -6.14 -8.76
CA ILE A 128 0.43 -6.74 -7.86
C ILE A 128 1.79 -6.67 -8.54
N TYR A 129 2.79 -6.18 -7.80
CA TYR A 129 4.18 -6.20 -8.19
C TYR A 129 4.98 -7.03 -7.20
N THR A 130 5.80 -7.94 -7.71
CA THR A 130 6.69 -8.75 -6.88
C THR A 130 8.10 -8.64 -7.42
N LYS A 131 9.08 -8.38 -6.57
CA LYS A 131 10.50 -8.46 -6.89
C LYS A 131 11.14 -9.48 -5.96
N ILE A 132 11.88 -10.42 -6.54
CA ILE A 132 12.65 -11.44 -5.83
C ILE A 132 14.11 -11.25 -6.23
N THR A 133 15.02 -11.33 -5.28
CA THR A 133 16.46 -11.24 -5.49
C THR A 133 17.14 -12.37 -4.76
N ASP A 134 17.79 -13.26 -5.51
CA ASP A 134 18.59 -14.37 -4.99
C ASP A 134 20.08 -14.04 -5.18
N TRP A 135 20.79 -13.85 -4.08
CA TRP A 135 22.22 -13.56 -4.01
C TRP A 135 23.04 -14.85 -4.00
N SER A 136 24.17 -14.89 -4.71
CA SER A 136 25.15 -15.95 -4.60
C SER A 136 26.57 -15.46 -4.88
N PHE A 137 27.58 -16.27 -4.55
CA PHE A 137 28.91 -16.10 -5.12
C PHE A 137 28.88 -16.29 -6.65
N ASP A 138 29.78 -15.60 -7.34
CA ASP A 138 29.92 -15.64 -8.80
C ASP A 138 31.17 -16.43 -9.20
N SER A 139 31.01 -17.77 -9.24
CA SER A 139 32.04 -18.71 -9.68
C SER A 139 32.53 -18.47 -11.11
N ASP A 140 31.70 -17.85 -11.95
CA ASP A 140 31.96 -17.67 -13.38
C ASP A 140 32.84 -16.45 -13.65
N SER A 141 32.99 -15.56 -12.65
CA SER A 141 33.74 -14.30 -12.78
C SER A 141 35.26 -14.48 -12.81
N GLY A 142 35.77 -15.61 -12.30
CA GLY A 142 37.20 -15.84 -12.08
C GLY A 142 37.84 -14.88 -11.05
N LYS A 143 37.05 -14.06 -10.34
CA LYS A 143 37.53 -13.14 -9.30
C LYS A 143 37.11 -13.65 -7.93
N GLU A 144 38.07 -13.76 -7.03
CA GLU A 144 37.82 -14.15 -5.64
C GLU A 144 36.83 -13.19 -4.97
N GLY A 145 35.85 -13.74 -4.25
CA GLY A 145 34.84 -12.97 -3.53
C GLY A 145 33.79 -12.27 -4.40
N ALA A 146 33.79 -12.47 -5.72
CA ALA A 146 32.75 -11.91 -6.59
C ALA A 146 31.37 -12.52 -6.30
N THR A 147 30.33 -11.72 -6.53
CA THR A 147 28.93 -12.05 -6.20
C THR A 147 28.01 -11.69 -7.35
N LYS A 148 26.84 -12.31 -7.37
CA LYS A 148 25.76 -12.01 -8.30
C LYS A 148 24.40 -12.02 -7.59
N ASP A 149 23.53 -11.14 -8.06
CA ASP A 149 22.12 -11.08 -7.70
C ASP A 149 21.30 -11.46 -8.92
N ASN A 150 20.53 -12.54 -8.82
CA ASN A 150 19.54 -12.89 -9.83
C ASN A 150 18.21 -12.26 -9.42
N VAL A 151 17.72 -11.34 -10.24
CA VAL A 151 16.51 -10.58 -9.98
C VAL A 151 15.39 -11.06 -10.88
N GLN A 152 14.23 -11.34 -10.27
CA GLN A 152 12.98 -11.60 -10.97
C GLN A 152 11.95 -10.56 -10.55
N GLU A 153 11.30 -9.93 -11.52
CA GLU A 153 10.16 -9.04 -11.30
C GLU A 153 8.92 -9.63 -11.96
N TYR A 154 7.80 -9.57 -11.24
CA TYR A 154 6.49 -10.00 -11.71
C TYR A 154 5.51 -8.84 -11.63
N ARG A 155 4.64 -8.72 -12.64
CA ARG A 155 3.56 -7.73 -12.69
C ARG A 155 2.27 -8.43 -13.05
N TYR A 156 1.27 -8.33 -12.18
CA TYR A 156 -0.03 -8.96 -12.34
C TYR A 156 -1.11 -7.90 -12.43
N TYR A 157 -1.88 -7.93 -13.51
CA TYR A 157 -2.96 -6.98 -13.78
C TYR A 157 -4.30 -7.69 -13.51
N ILE A 158 -5.12 -7.10 -12.64
CA ILE A 158 -6.36 -7.71 -12.17
C ILE A 158 -7.54 -6.79 -12.50
N ILE A 159 -8.55 -7.35 -13.18
CA ILE A 159 -9.81 -6.68 -13.48
C ILE A 159 -10.93 -7.63 -13.08
N ASP A 160 -11.90 -7.13 -12.30
CA ASP A 160 -13.02 -7.94 -11.78
C ASP A 160 -12.54 -9.26 -11.15
N GLU A 161 -11.47 -9.17 -10.33
CA GLU A 161 -10.85 -10.30 -9.62
C GLU A 161 -10.27 -11.40 -10.53
N LYS A 162 -10.08 -11.10 -11.81
CA LYS A 162 -9.45 -11.99 -12.80
C LYS A 162 -8.12 -11.42 -13.26
N LEU A 163 -7.10 -12.28 -13.31
CA LEU A 163 -5.83 -11.96 -13.92
C LEU A 163 -6.01 -11.81 -15.44
N VAL A 164 -5.80 -10.60 -15.95
CA VAL A 164 -5.96 -10.30 -17.38
C VAL A 164 -4.62 -10.20 -18.12
N LYS A 165 -3.53 -10.01 -17.37
CA LYS A 165 -2.17 -9.93 -17.91
C LYS A 165 -1.15 -10.23 -16.82
N CYS A 166 -0.14 -11.02 -17.17
CA CYS A 166 0.96 -11.38 -16.29
C CYS A 166 2.28 -11.21 -17.03
N LEU A 167 3.20 -10.48 -16.41
CA LEU A 167 4.49 -10.16 -16.99
C LEU A 167 5.61 -10.60 -16.06
N LYS A 168 6.71 -11.06 -16.65
CA LYS A 168 7.95 -11.40 -15.97
C LYS A 168 9.11 -10.60 -16.57
N LYS A 169 10.03 -10.16 -15.74
CA LYS A 169 11.33 -9.63 -16.14
C LYS A 169 12.41 -10.32 -15.32
N GLU A 170 13.52 -10.66 -15.95
CA GLU A 170 14.65 -11.31 -15.29
C GLU A 170 15.96 -10.66 -15.72
N TYR A 171 16.88 -10.50 -14.77
CA TYR A 171 18.21 -9.99 -15.04
C TYR A 171 19.17 -10.34 -13.90
N THR A 172 20.47 -10.25 -14.17
CA THR A 172 21.51 -10.52 -13.17
C THR A 172 22.37 -9.27 -12.98
N ILE A 173 22.60 -8.89 -11.73
CA ILE A 173 23.57 -7.86 -11.35
C ILE A 173 24.80 -8.56 -10.80
N ARG A 174 25.99 -8.25 -11.30
CA ARG A 174 27.27 -8.86 -10.89
C ARG A 174 28.17 -7.79 -10.30
N SER A 175 28.77 -8.05 -9.14
CA SER A 175 29.68 -7.10 -8.47
C SER A 175 31.00 -6.93 -9.19
N ALA A 176 31.43 -7.95 -9.95
CA ALA A 176 32.68 -7.95 -10.70
C ALA A 176 32.57 -7.40 -12.14
N ALA A 177 31.35 -7.11 -12.61
CA ALA A 177 31.11 -6.61 -13.96
C ALA A 177 31.43 -5.12 -14.07
N LEU A 178 31.97 -4.70 -15.23
CA LEU A 178 32.20 -3.29 -15.53
C LEU A 178 30.88 -2.53 -15.71
N GLU A 179 29.88 -3.20 -16.30
CA GLU A 179 28.54 -2.67 -16.53
C GLU A 179 27.51 -3.75 -16.18
N ASN A 180 26.42 -3.32 -15.57
CA ASN A 180 25.25 -4.15 -15.27
C ASN A 180 24.05 -3.68 -16.10
N PRO A 181 23.11 -4.57 -16.43
CA PRO A 181 21.95 -4.20 -17.21
C PRO A 181 21.09 -3.16 -16.46
N ASP A 182 20.63 -2.12 -17.16
CA ASP A 182 19.64 -1.18 -16.63
C ASP A 182 18.26 -1.86 -16.62
N PRO A 183 17.66 -2.10 -15.44
CA PRO A 183 16.36 -2.76 -15.33
C PRO A 183 15.22 -2.06 -16.09
N ASN A 184 15.35 -0.77 -16.39
CA ASN A 184 14.36 0.01 -17.14
C ASN A 184 14.41 -0.24 -18.65
N THR A 185 15.53 -0.75 -19.16
CA THR A 185 15.72 -1.05 -20.59
C THR A 185 15.37 -2.50 -20.95
N ILE A 186 15.24 -3.36 -19.94
CA ILE A 186 14.93 -4.78 -20.13
C ILE A 186 13.43 -4.95 -20.33
N ASN A 187 13.06 -5.54 -21.46
CA ASN A 187 11.67 -5.80 -21.81
C ASN A 187 11.04 -6.86 -20.88
N ASN A 188 9.75 -6.68 -20.60
CA ASN A 188 8.96 -7.71 -19.94
C ASN A 188 8.57 -8.81 -20.93
N ALA A 189 8.64 -10.06 -20.52
CA ALA A 189 8.03 -11.19 -21.19
C ALA A 189 6.59 -11.40 -20.68
N THR A 190 5.67 -11.76 -21.58
CA THR A 190 4.34 -12.23 -21.16
C THR A 190 4.45 -13.68 -20.72
N ILE A 191 3.84 -14.00 -19.58
CA ILE A 191 3.78 -15.36 -19.03
C ILE A 191 2.34 -15.80 -18.83
N ASN A 192 2.14 -17.11 -18.68
CA ASN A 192 0.86 -17.62 -18.20
C ASN A 192 0.63 -17.10 -16.78
N CYS A 193 -0.59 -16.63 -16.53
CA CYS A 193 -0.97 -16.21 -15.20
C CYS A 193 -1.07 -17.41 -14.26
N PRO A 194 -0.56 -17.30 -13.02
CA PRO A 194 -0.78 -18.32 -12.00
C PRO A 194 -2.26 -18.42 -11.65
N GLY A 195 -2.62 -19.44 -10.87
CA GLY A 195 -3.95 -19.55 -10.32
C GLY A 195 -4.27 -18.37 -9.39
N ASN A 196 -5.53 -17.93 -9.36
CA ASN A 196 -5.94 -16.81 -8.51
C ASN A 196 -5.58 -17.02 -7.02
N GLU A 197 -5.66 -18.26 -6.51
CA GLU A 197 -5.34 -18.57 -5.11
C GLU A 197 -3.90 -18.24 -4.74
N GLU A 198 -2.95 -18.48 -5.65
CA GLU A 198 -1.52 -18.24 -5.42
C GLU A 198 -1.20 -16.77 -5.17
N LEU A 199 -1.96 -15.86 -5.79
CA LEU A 199 -1.74 -14.40 -5.66
C LEU A 199 -2.68 -13.74 -4.64
N LEU A 200 -3.92 -14.24 -4.52
CA LEU A 200 -4.94 -13.57 -3.72
C LEU A 200 -4.98 -14.05 -2.26
N GLU A 201 -4.55 -15.26 -1.94
CA GLU A 201 -4.49 -15.71 -0.53
C GLU A 201 -3.46 -14.93 0.30
N PRO A 202 -2.21 -14.69 -0.19
CA PRO A 202 -1.27 -13.83 0.52
C PRO A 202 -1.83 -12.42 0.74
N PHE A 203 -2.49 -11.84 -0.26
CA PHE A 203 -3.18 -10.56 -0.14
C PHE A 203 -4.25 -10.58 0.95
N LYS A 204 -5.16 -11.57 0.95
CA LYS A 204 -6.25 -11.66 1.93
C LYS A 204 -5.70 -11.74 3.35
N LYS A 205 -4.64 -12.53 3.55
CA LYS A 205 -3.96 -12.63 4.84
C LYS A 205 -3.45 -11.26 5.26
N LEU A 206 -2.63 -10.60 4.44
CA LEU A 206 -2.12 -9.25 4.70
C LEU A 206 -3.23 -8.24 4.98
N PHE A 207 -4.31 -8.25 4.19
CA PHE A 207 -5.44 -7.35 4.36
C PHE A 207 -6.12 -7.51 5.73
N ASN A 208 -6.14 -8.72 6.29
CA ASN A 208 -6.68 -8.98 7.62
C ASN A 208 -5.77 -8.48 8.76
N TYR A 209 -4.48 -8.27 8.50
CA TYR A 209 -3.52 -7.70 9.44
C TYR A 209 -3.37 -6.17 9.34
N ARG A 210 -4.21 -5.47 8.55
CA ARG A 210 -4.09 -4.02 8.33
C ARG A 210 -4.17 -3.14 9.57
N GLU A 211 -4.80 -3.63 10.63
CA GLU A 211 -4.89 -2.93 11.94
C GLU A 211 -3.77 -3.35 12.91
N GLN A 212 -2.90 -4.28 12.51
CA GLN A 212 -1.78 -4.75 13.31
C GLN A 212 -0.69 -3.67 13.40
N SER A 213 -0.19 -3.45 14.60
CA SER A 213 0.91 -2.49 14.87
C SER A 213 2.07 -3.09 15.65
N ALA A 214 1.83 -4.18 16.39
CA ALA A 214 2.89 -4.87 17.14
C ALA A 214 3.61 -5.89 16.26
N LYS A 215 4.88 -6.18 16.58
CA LYS A 215 5.63 -7.28 15.97
C LYS A 215 4.88 -8.60 16.18
N ILE A 216 4.80 -9.43 15.14
CA ILE A 216 4.22 -10.77 15.20
C ILE A 216 5.29 -11.85 14.96
N GLN A 217 4.98 -13.09 15.31
CA GLN A 217 5.88 -14.22 15.05
C GLN A 217 5.88 -14.55 13.55
N CYS A 218 4.82 -15.18 13.03
CA CYS A 218 4.74 -15.51 11.61
C CYS A 218 3.58 -14.81 10.91
N LEU A 219 3.80 -14.51 9.63
CA LEU A 219 2.79 -14.02 8.69
C LEU A 219 2.36 -15.14 7.73
#